data_AF-A0A6L8I3P3-F1
#
_entry.id   AF-A0A6L8I3P3-F1
#
_cell.length_a   1.000
_cell.length_b   1.000
_cell.length_c   1.000
_cell.angle_alpha   90.00
_cell.angle_beta   90.00
_cell.angle_gamma   90.00
#
_symmetry.space_group_name_H-M   'P 1'
#
loop_
_entity.id
_entity.type
_entity.pdbx_description
1 polymer ?
#
loop_
_entity_poly.entity_id
_entity_poly.type
_entity_poly.pdbx_seq_one_letter_code
_entity_poly.pdbx_strand_id
1 'polypeptide(L)' 'MLNYVVRRIFQSVVVLLIVGLVAFSMFRFVGDPIDNMLGQERTQADIERLRAQLGLDQP' A
#
# COMPACT_ATOMS: atom_id res chain seq x y z
N MET A 1 -38.11 11.28 10.93
CA MET A 1 -37.29 11.59 9.75
C MET A 1 -35.86 11.96 10.10
N LEU A 2 -35.60 12.96 10.96
CA LEU A 2 -34.24 13.40 11.31
C LEU A 2 -33.34 12.27 11.84
N ASN A 3 -33.82 11.46 12.80
CA ASN A 3 -33.08 10.31 13.34
C ASN A 3 -32.71 9.27 12.26
N TYR A 4 -33.62 9.03 11.31
CA TYR A 4 -33.37 8.12 10.19
C TYR A 4 -32.28 8.65 9.25
N VAL A 5 -32.33 9.95 8.93
CA VAL A 5 -31.33 10.61 8.09
C VAL A 5 -29.95 10.59 8.75
N VAL A 6 -29.86 10.95 10.04
CA VAL A 6 -28.59 10.94 10.80
C VAL A 6 -28.00 9.53 10.84
N ARG A 7 -28.81 8.51 11.15
CA ARG A 7 -28.35 7.12 11.18
C ARG A 7 -27.83 6.65 9.82
N ARG A 8 -28.49 7.06 8.74
CA ARG A 8 -28.10 6.70 7.36
C ARG A 8 -26.80 7.37 6.95
N ILE A 9 -26.62 8.66 7.25
CA ILE A 9 -25.36 9.37 6.97
C ILE A 9 -24.21 8.73 7.75
N PHE A 10 -24.40 8.46 9.04
CA PHE A 10 -23.39 7.80 9.86
C PHE A 10 -23.00 6.42 9.30
N GLN A 11 -23.99 5.61 8.93
CA GLN A 11 -23.75 4.30 8.30
C GLN A 11 -22.94 4.44 7.00
N SER A 12 -23.29 5.37 6.12
CA SER A 12 -22.56 5.58 4.87
C SER A 12 -21.12 6.03 5.10
N VAL A 13 -20.88 6.93 6.06
CA VAL A 13 -19.52 7.37 6.44
C VAL A 13 -18.69 6.19 6.97
N VAL A 14 -19.27 5.37 7.84
CA VAL A 14 -18.61 4.18 8.38
C VAL A 14 -18.24 3.19 7.26
N VAL A 15 -19.16 2.94 6.33
CA VAL A 15 -18.88 2.04 5.18
C VAL A 15 -17.75 2.61 4.32
N LEU A 16 -17.77 3.90 3.98
CA LEU A 16 -16.72 4.53 3.19
C LEU A 16 -15.35 4.46 3.90
N LEU A 17 -15.32 4.68 5.22
CA LEU A 17 -14.10 4.55 6.01
C LEU A 17 -13.57 3.12 6.00
N ILE A 18 -14.43 2.11 6.20
CA ILE A 18 -14.01 0.70 6.19
C ILE A 18 -13.48 0.31 4.81
N VAL A 19 -14.20 0.64 3.74
CA VAL A 19 -13.77 0.33 2.36
C VAL A 19 -12.45 1.01 2.03
N GLY A 20 -12.30 2.29 2.41
CA GLY A 20 -11.05 3.02 2.26
C GLY A 20 -9.90 2.35 3.03
N LEU A 21 -10.10 2.06 4.32
CA LEU A 21 -9.10 1.38 5.15
C LEU A 21 -8.74 0.01 4.58
N VAL A 22 -9.70 -0.77 4.08
CA VAL A 22 -9.45 -2.06 3.46
C VAL A 22 -8.63 -1.89 2.18
N ALA A 23 -8.99 -0.95 1.30
CA ALA A 23 -8.24 -0.68 0.08
C ALA A 23 -6.80 -0.22 0.38
N PHE A 24 -6.63 0.77 1.27
CA PHE A 24 -5.32 1.24 1.71
C PHE A 24 -4.50 0.15 2.41
N SER A 25 -5.13 -0.65 3.26
CA SER A 25 -4.51 -1.80 3.91
C SER A 25 -4.06 -2.82 2.87
N MET A 26 -4.89 -3.10 1.87
CA MET A 26 -4.55 -4.01 0.77
C MET A 26 -3.34 -3.48 -0.02
N PHE A 27 -3.31 -2.20 -0.38
CA PHE A 27 -2.12 -1.57 -0.99
C PHE A 27 -0.87 -1.68 -0.12
N ARG A 28 -1.01 -1.55 1.21
CA ARG A 28 0.10 -1.71 2.16
C ARG A 28 0.54 -3.18 2.33
N PHE A 29 -0.40 -4.13 2.24
CA PHE A 29 -0.16 -5.58 2.37
C PHE A 29 0.29 -6.25 1.09
N VAL A 30 0.14 -5.63 -0.09
CA VAL A 30 0.78 -6.08 -1.34
C VAL A 30 2.32 -6.07 -1.21
N GLY A 31 2.88 -5.53 -0.12
CA GLY A 31 4.32 -5.45 0.10
C GLY A 31 4.91 -4.38 -0.79
N ASP A 32 6.18 -4.03 -0.54
CA ASP A 32 6.90 -3.12 -1.43
C ASP A 32 6.72 -3.65 -2.86
N PRO A 33 6.12 -2.90 -3.80
CA PRO A 33 5.97 -3.37 -5.19
C PRO A 33 7.33 -3.74 -5.79
N ILE A 34 8.41 -3.21 -5.21
CA ILE A 34 9.81 -3.56 -5.46
C ILE A 34 10.10 -5.04 -5.09
N ASP A 35 9.61 -5.54 -3.93
CA ASP A 35 9.71 -6.95 -3.51
C ASP A 35 8.91 -7.89 -4.41
N ASN A 36 7.75 -7.46 -4.89
CA ASN A 36 6.99 -8.22 -5.87
C ASN A 36 7.65 -8.25 -7.26
N MET A 37 8.37 -7.18 -7.64
CA MET A 37 9.01 -7.06 -8.96
C MET A 37 10.33 -7.84 -9.11
N LEU A 38 11.00 -8.18 -8.02
CA LEU A 38 12.32 -8.83 -8.08
C LEU A 38 12.30 -10.31 -7.70
N GLY A 39 11.15 -10.85 -7.26
CA GLY A 39 10.98 -12.26 -6.97
C GLY A 39 11.92 -12.80 -5.87
N GLN A 40 11.78 -14.08 -5.54
CA GLN A 40 12.54 -14.74 -4.46
C GLN A 40 14.05 -14.92 -4.74
N GLU A 41 14.57 -14.44 -5.87
CA GLU A 41 15.96 -14.65 -6.30
C GLU A 41 16.83 -13.39 -6.15
N ARG A 42 16.61 -12.58 -5.13
CA ARG A 42 17.57 -11.52 -4.80
C ARG A 42 18.70 -12.06 -3.95
N THR A 43 19.89 -12.15 -4.54
CA THR A 43 21.11 -12.18 -3.74
C THR A 43 21.46 -10.73 -3.37
N GLN A 44 21.95 -10.48 -2.15
CA GLN A 44 22.38 -9.12 -1.75
C GLN A 44 23.37 -8.49 -2.74
N ALA A 45 24.17 -9.32 -3.40
CA ALA A 45 25.08 -8.92 -4.46
C ALA A 45 24.38 -8.25 -5.67
N ASP A 46 23.16 -8.68 -6.02
CA ASP A 46 22.44 -8.12 -7.17
C ASP A 46 21.81 -6.77 -6.83
N ILE A 47 21.38 -6.58 -5.57
CA ILE A 47 20.91 -5.29 -5.07
C ILE A 47 22.04 -4.25 -5.07
N GLU A 48 23.23 -4.65 -4.61
CA GLU A 48 24.41 -3.78 -4.59
C GLU A 48 24.86 -3.40 -6.01
N ARG A 49 24.85 -4.35 -6.95
CA ARG A 49 25.14 -4.09 -8.37
C ARG A 49 24.12 -3.13 -8.98
N LEU A 50 22.82 -3.33 -8.72
CA LEU A 50 21.79 -2.47 -9.29
C LEU A 50 21.84 -1.05 -8.70
N ARG A 51 22.12 -0.91 -7.40
CA ARG A 51 22.32 0.42 -6.76
C ARG A 51 23.46 1.18 -7.41
N ALA A 52 24.61 0.52 -7.63
CA ALA A 52 25.76 1.12 -8.30
C ALA A 52 25.48 1.46 -9.77
N GLN A 53 24.73 0.63 -10.51
CA GLN A 53 24.36 0.92 -11.90
C GLN A 53 23.37 2.07 -12.04
N LEU A 54 22.46 2.22 -11.07
CA LEU A 54 21.43 3.25 -11.08
C LEU A 54 21.90 4.55 -10.40
N GLY A 55 23.12 4.59 -9.85
CA GLY A 55 23.67 5.76 -9.17
C GLY A 55 22.92 6.14 -7.88
N LEU A 56 22.17 5.20 -7.31
CA LEU A 56 21.37 5.39 -6.09
C LEU A 56 22.22 5.30 -4.80
N ASP A 57 23.51 5.06 -4.97
CA ASP A 57 24.58 5.08 -3.97
C ASP A 57 25.32 6.44 -3.92
N GLN A 58 24.90 7.42 -4.73
CA GLN A 58 25.42 8.79 -4.70
C GLN A 58 24.52 9.69 -3.84
N PRO A 59 25.11 10.53 -2.96
CA PRO A 59 24.37 11.29 -1.93
C PRO A 59 23.41 12.34 -2.47
#